data_AF-A0A0N5D1S7-F1
#
_entry.id   AF-A0A0N5D1S7-F1
#
_cell.length_a   1.000
_cell.length_b   1.000
_cell.length_c   1.000
_cell.angle_alpha   90.00
_cell.angle_beta   90.00
_cell.angle_gamma   90.00
#
_symmetry.space_group_name_H-M   'P 1'
#
loop_
_entity.id
_entity.type
_entity.pdbx_description
1 polymer ?
#
loop_
_entity_poly.entity_id
_entity_poly.type
_entity_poly.pdbx_seq_one_letter_code
_entity_poly.pdbx_strand_id
1 'polypeptide(L)'
;MELTNDQKLMFYSLYKQAIMGKNTSPKPNFLNFVEKSKWEAWTKLSDMSSDEAKLKYVEAVKEMIEAMSKTLNVTEWLKNIDTELAQKLELINYD
;
A
#
# COMPACT_ATOMS: atom_id res chain seq x y z
N MET A 1 -8.41 -9.36 -3.98
CA MET A 1 -8.28 -7.98 -3.45
C MET A 1 -7.31 -7.24 -4.36
N GLU A 2 -7.66 -6.06 -4.83
CA GLU A 2 -6.78 -5.22 -5.65
C GLU A 2 -6.18 -4.11 -4.77
N LEU A 3 -4.92 -3.74 -5.01
CA LEU A 3 -4.29 -2.61 -4.31
C LEU A 3 -4.99 -1.30 -4.67
N THR A 4 -5.16 -0.45 -3.66
CA THR A 4 -5.59 0.94 -3.91
C THR A 4 -4.55 1.67 -4.75
N ASN A 5 -4.98 2.70 -5.47
CA ASN A 5 -4.04 3.52 -6.25
C ASN A 5 -2.96 4.14 -5.37
N ASP A 6 -3.28 4.50 -4.13
CA ASP A 6 -2.32 5.03 -3.16
C ASP A 6 -1.27 4.00 -2.77
N GLN A 7 -1.67 2.74 -2.52
CA GLN A 7 -0.74 1.65 -2.27
C GLN A 7 0.17 1.39 -3.48
N LYS A 8 -0.39 1.37 -4.69
CA LYS A 8 0.38 1.23 -5.94
C LYS A 8 1.42 2.36 -6.07
N LEU A 9 1.03 3.60 -5.81
CA LEU A 9 1.91 4.77 -5.86
C LEU A 9 2.99 4.74 -4.78
N MET A 10 2.66 4.28 -3.57
CA MET A 10 3.62 4.10 -2.47
C MET A 10 4.67 3.03 -2.82
N PHE A 11 4.25 1.86 -3.32
CA PHE A 11 5.21 0.83 -3.74
C PHE A 11 6.06 1.30 -4.91
N TYR A 12 5.47 2.03 -5.86
CA TYR A 12 6.22 2.64 -6.96
C TYR A 12 7.29 3.61 -6.45
N SER A 13 6.94 4.55 -5.56
CA SER A 13 7.88 5.57 -5.08
C SER A 13 9.03 4.94 -4.30
N LEU A 14 8.75 4.00 -3.40
CA LEU A 14 9.76 3.26 -2.64
C LEU A 14 10.68 2.45 -3.56
N TYR A 15 10.14 1.76 -4.56
CA TYR A 15 10.92 1.04 -5.55
C TYR A 15 11.87 1.97 -6.33
N LYS A 16 11.35 3.11 -6.81
CA LYS A 16 12.15 4.10 -7.54
C LYS A 16 13.26 4.68 -6.67
N GLN A 17 12.95 5.04 -5.43
CA GLN A 17 13.94 5.57 -4.48
C GLN A 17 15.00 4.51 -4.12
N ALA A 18 14.61 3.25 -3.96
CA ALA A 18 15.53 2.16 -3.65
C ALA A 18 16.56 1.93 -4.76
N ILE A 19 16.17 2.06 -6.03
CA ILE A 19 17.06 1.75 -7.17
C ILE A 19 17.77 2.99 -7.70
N MET A 20 17.06 4.11 -7.80
CA MET A 20 17.55 5.33 -8.43
C MET A 20 17.91 6.43 -7.43
N GLY A 21 17.55 6.28 -6.15
CA GLY A 21 17.69 7.34 -5.16
C GLY A 21 16.72 8.49 -5.39
N LYS A 22 17.14 9.70 -4.97
CA LYS A 22 16.35 10.92 -5.06
C LYS A 22 15.86 11.19 -6.48
N ASN A 23 14.59 11.59 -6.60
CA ASN A 23 14.03 11.97 -7.89
C ASN A 23 14.69 13.24 -8.45
N THR A 24 15.38 13.10 -9.58
CA THR A 24 15.98 14.19 -10.36
C THR A 24 15.29 14.43 -11.70
N SER A 25 14.21 13.69 -11.98
CA SER A 25 13.48 13.80 -13.25
C SER A 25 12.65 15.09 -13.31
N PRO A 26 12.50 15.70 -14.50
CA PRO A 26 11.67 16.89 -14.66
C PRO A 26 10.20 16.60 -14.36
N LYS A 27 9.48 17.61 -13.85
CA LYS A 27 8.07 17.49 -13.55
C LYS A 27 7.26 17.22 -14.84
N PRO A 28 6.43 16.15 -14.89
CA PRO A 28 5.60 15.84 -16.06
C PRO A 28 4.56 16.91 -16.39
N ASN A 29 4.08 16.91 -17.63
CA ASN A 29 2.97 17.75 -18.06
C ASN A 29 1.68 17.39 -17.28
N PHE A 30 0.93 18.42 -16.87
CA PHE A 30 -0.29 18.30 -16.08
C PHE A 30 -1.36 17.40 -16.72
N LEU A 31 -1.43 17.34 -18.06
CA LEU A 31 -2.41 16.51 -18.77
C LEU A 31 -2.14 15.00 -18.64
N ASN A 32 -0.96 14.59 -18.16
CA ASN A 32 -0.65 13.19 -17.87
C ASN A 32 -0.79 12.91 -16.36
N PHE A 33 -2.03 12.72 -15.91
CA PHE A 33 -2.35 12.53 -14.49
C PHE A 33 -1.60 11.37 -13.85
N VAL A 34 -1.45 10.24 -14.56
CA VAL A 34 -0.79 9.05 -14.04
C VAL A 34 0.70 9.29 -13.82
N GLU A 35 1.39 9.84 -14.82
CA GLU A 35 2.83 10.13 -14.69
C GLU A 35 3.07 11.24 -13.66
N LYS A 36 2.19 12.23 -13.58
CA LYS A 36 2.23 13.26 -12.54
C LYS A 36 2.13 12.63 -11.14
N SER A 37 1.15 11.76 -10.89
CA SER A 37 0.98 11.13 -9.57
C SER A 37 2.17 10.25 -9.19
N LYS A 38 2.74 9.50 -10.14
CA LYS A 38 3.98 8.73 -9.93
C LYS A 38 5.15 9.64 -9.57
N TRP A 39 5.32 10.73 -10.31
CA TRP A 39 6.39 11.69 -10.07
C TRP A 39 6.22 12.36 -8.70
N GLU A 40 5.00 12.78 -8.34
CA GLU A 40 4.70 13.38 -7.04
C GLU A 40 4.97 12.41 -5.88
N ALA A 41 4.54 11.15 -6.02
CA ALA A 41 4.80 10.11 -5.02
C ALA A 41 6.31 9.86 -4.82
N TRP A 42 7.09 9.81 -5.90
CA TRP A 42 8.54 9.63 -5.82
C TRP A 42 9.25 10.87 -5.25
N THR A 43 8.90 12.07 -5.73
CA THR A 43 9.46 13.34 -5.24
C THR A 43 9.20 13.56 -3.76
N LYS A 44 8.06 13.09 -3.23
CA LYS A 44 7.70 13.22 -1.81
C LYS A 44 8.67 12.49 -0.87
N LEU A 45 9.40 11.47 -1.36
CA LEU A 45 10.41 10.76 -0.56
C LEU A 45 11.70 11.58 -0.36
N SER A 46 11.89 12.65 -1.13
CA SER A 46 12.99 13.60 -0.98
C SER A 46 14.37 12.91 -0.89
N ASP A 47 15.10 13.14 0.20
CA ASP A 47 16.47 12.67 0.45
C ASP A 47 16.52 11.30 1.15
N MET A 48 15.42 10.54 1.17
CA MET A 48 15.38 9.18 1.69
C MET A 48 16.49 8.33 1.05
N SER A 49 17.26 7.62 1.86
CA SER A 49 18.34 6.77 1.33
C SER A 49 17.78 5.56 0.58
N SER A 50 18.61 4.99 -0.32
CA SER A 50 18.27 3.74 -1.02
C SER A 50 17.97 2.60 -0.03
N ASP A 51 18.73 2.49 1.05
CA ASP A 51 18.58 1.41 2.03
C ASP A 51 17.33 1.59 2.90
N GLU A 52 17.03 2.83 3.30
CA GLU A 52 15.77 3.15 3.98
C GLU A 52 14.55 2.84 3.09
N ALA A 53 14.63 3.17 1.79
CA ALA A 53 13.56 2.87 0.84
C ALA A 53 13.33 1.36 0.67
N LYS A 54 14.40 0.55 0.61
CA LYS A 54 14.30 -0.93 0.57
C LYS A 54 13.65 -1.47 1.84
N LEU A 55 14.08 -0.98 3.01
CA LEU A 55 13.53 -1.39 4.29
C LEU A 55 12.01 -1.13 4.34
N LYS A 56 11.60 0.11 4.05
CA LYS A 56 10.19 0.51 4.01
C LYS A 56 9.37 -0.27 2.99
N TYR A 57 9.96 -0.62 1.84
CA TYR A 57 9.30 -1.47 0.85
C TYR A 57 8.98 -2.85 1.42
N VAL A 58 9.97 -3.48 2.07
CA VAL A 58 9.80 -4.81 2.69
C VAL A 58 8.79 -4.76 3.84
N GLU A 59 8.82 -3.72 4.67
CA GLU A 59 7.84 -3.51 5.74
C GLU A 59 6.41 -3.41 5.18
N ALA A 60 6.20 -2.56 4.16
CA ALA A 60 4.89 -2.42 3.53
C ALA A 60 4.38 -3.72 2.88
N VAL A 61 5.27 -4.54 2.30
CA VAL A 61 4.89 -5.87 1.77
C VAL A 61 4.48 -6.82 2.89
N LYS A 62 5.21 -6.82 4.02
CA LYS A 62 4.86 -7.66 5.19
C LYS A 62 3.50 -7.29 5.75
N GLU A 63 3.23 -6.00 5.94
CA GLU A 63 1.94 -5.50 6.41
C GLU A 63 0.80 -5.88 5.46
N MET A 64 1.03 -5.77 4.15
CA MET A 64 0.07 -6.20 3.13
C MET A 64 -0.23 -7.70 3.22
N ILE A 65 0.80 -8.54 3.37
CA ILE A 65 0.64 -10.00 3.52
C ILE A 65 -0.11 -10.33 4.80
N GLU A 66 0.20 -9.66 5.92
CA GLU A 66 -0.48 -9.87 7.18
C GLU A 66 -1.97 -9.48 7.11
N ALA A 67 -2.28 -8.33 6.50
CA ALA A 67 -3.65 -7.89 6.26
C ALA A 67 -4.42 -8.88 5.37
N MET A 68 -3.77 -9.41 4.33
CA MET A 68 -4.34 -10.47 3.48
C MET A 68 -4.56 -11.77 4.26
N SER A 69 -3.63 -12.17 5.13
CA SER A 69 -3.77 -13.38 5.94
C SER A 69 -4.94 -13.28 6.93
N LYS A 70 -5.16 -12.11 7.54
CA LYS A 70 -6.27 -11.87 8.48
C LYS A 70 -7.62 -11.96 7.78
N THR A 71 -7.74 -11.34 6.61
CA THR A 71 -8.98 -11.36 5.81
C THR A 71 -9.30 -12.75 5.27
N LEU A 72 -8.32 -13.49 4.77
CA LEU A 72 -8.54 -14.82 4.18
C LEU A 72 -8.81 -15.93 5.21
N ASN A 73 -8.20 -15.89 6.40
CA ASN A 73 -8.31 -17.00 7.36
C ASN A 73 -9.52 -16.86 8.32
N VAL A 74 -9.78 -15.64 8.81
CA VAL A 74 -10.74 -15.45 9.92
C VAL A 74 -12.17 -15.28 9.41
N THR A 75 -12.37 -14.56 8.29
CA THR A 75 -13.73 -14.31 7.79
C THR A 75 -14.39 -15.57 7.21
N GLU A 76 -13.61 -16.43 6.55
CA GLU A 76 -14.07 -17.71 6.01
C GLU A 76 -14.43 -18.70 7.13
N TRP A 77 -13.58 -18.77 8.17
CA TRP A 77 -13.80 -19.63 9.34
C TRP A 77 -15.04 -19.20 10.15
N LEU A 78 -15.21 -17.90 10.40
CA LEU A 78 -16.36 -17.37 11.15
C LEU A 78 -17.68 -17.60 10.43
N LYS A 79 -17.73 -17.41 9.10
CA LYS A 79 -18.94 -17.64 8.29
C LYS A 79 -19.40 -19.09 8.31
N ASN A 80 -18.47 -20.04 8.45
CA ASN A 80 -18.78 -21.47 8.46
C ASN A 80 -19.23 -21.99 9.83
N ILE A 81 -19.05 -21.20 10.89
CA ILE A 81 -19.32 -21.64 12.28
C ILE A 81 -20.59 -21.00 12.83
N ASP A 82 -20.79 -19.70 12.64
CA ASP A 82 -22.01 -19.03 13.09
C ASP A 82 -22.24 -17.73 12.30
N THR A 83 -23.19 -17.79 11.37
CA THR A 83 -23.59 -16.67 10.51
C THR A 83 -24.25 -15.53 11.29
N GLU A 84 -24.84 -15.81 12.46
CA GLU A 84 -25.57 -14.83 13.26
C GLU A 84 -24.62 -13.98 14.13
N LEU A 85 -23.49 -14.56 14.58
CA LEU A 85 -22.47 -13.84 15.34
C LEU A 85 -21.70 -12.84 14.46
N ALA A 86 -21.42 -13.20 13.21
CA ALA A 86 -20.76 -12.31 12.25
C ALA A 86 -21.60 -11.04 11.99
N GLN A 87 -22.93 -11.19 11.87
CA GLN A 87 -23.86 -10.07 11.73
C GLN A 87 -23.93 -9.20 12.99
N LYS A 88 -23.86 -9.81 14.18
CA LYS A 88 -23.84 -9.06 15.46
C LYS A 88 -22.56 -8.26 15.64
N LEU A 89 -21.41 -8.73 15.14
CA LEU A 89 -20.12 -8.03 15.22
C LEU A 89 -20.02 -6.82 14.29
N GLU A 90 -20.62 -6.88 13.09
CA GLU A 90 -20.71 -5.71 12.19
C GLU A 90 -21.54 -4.57 12.79
N LEU A 91 -22.55 -4.88 13.60
CA LEU A 91 -23.42 -3.89 14.24
C LEU A 91 -22.77 -3.12 15.40
N ILE A 92 -21.63 -3.60 15.93
CA ILE A 92 -20.91 -2.96 17.05
C ILE A 92 -19.65 -2.18 16.61
N ASN A 93 -19.40 -2.08 15.30
CA ASN A 93 -18.40 -1.17 14.70
C ASN A 93 -16.99 -1.30 15.32
N TYR A 94 -16.39 -2.49 15.23
CA TYR A 94 -14.98 -2.72 15.59
C TYR A 94 -14.09 -2.38 14.38
N ASP A 95 -13.32 -1.30 14.50
CA ASP A 95 -12.32 -0.82 13.51
C ASP A 95 -11.18 -1.82 13.26
#